data_AF-A0A660PEN5-F1
#
_entry.id   AF-A0A660PEN5-F1
#
_cell.length_a   1.000
_cell.length_b   1.000
_cell.length_c   1.000
_cell.angle_alpha   90.00
_cell.angle_beta   90.00
_cell.angle_gamma   90.00
#
_symmetry.space_group_name_H-M   'P 1'
#
loop_
_entity.id
_entity.type
_entity.pdbx_description
1 polymer ?
#
loop_
_entity_poly.entity_id
_entity_poly.type
_entity_poly.pdbx_seq_one_letter_code
_entity_poly.pdbx_strand_id
1 'polypeptide(L)'
;TVTGVRQVHMKIRSGDRLIVDGEKGQITINPPEDEWNQIRKKGAELKELPITQLKKLPDFPPKTKDRVEINVVANINIPGPIDKILSKHNIGVGLYRTEFLYLQQGHFPSEDEQFEVYDSVAKQYYPQELVIRTFDLGSDKFLKDQNAVQENNPALGWRGIRASLGNPRIFRDQIRAILRASNRGNIKILLPMITDLPELNRALGQIKRSMVELRKNKIEFNSKIEIGIMIEVPSAAIMADMLASKVNFFSIGSNDLTQYTLATDRDNQKLIGLFNSFHPSVLSLIKNTITAAHKHNIAVTVCGEMAGTPLTIPLLIGLGIDQLSMNPSQLNRTSEIIAKIEIEEVRLLADDIMKLSNVKDVEKRLTEFNLSLIAGE
;
A
#
# COMPACT_ATOMS: atom_id res chain seq x y z
N THR A 1 -10.72 11.05 -6.64
CA THR A 1 -11.78 11.13 -5.59
C THR A 1 -11.69 12.48 -4.92
N VAL A 2 -12.82 13.07 -4.52
CA VAL A 2 -12.85 14.26 -3.65
C VAL A 2 -13.46 13.83 -2.32
N THR A 3 -12.76 14.07 -1.22
CA THR A 3 -13.24 13.78 0.14
C THR A 3 -13.37 15.07 0.93
N GLY A 4 -14.02 15.02 2.10
CA GLY A 4 -14.08 16.19 2.98
C GLY A 4 -15.06 17.30 2.57
N VAL A 5 -15.93 17.08 1.58
CA VAL A 5 -16.87 18.11 1.11
C VAL A 5 -17.98 18.34 2.14
N ARG A 6 -17.92 19.47 2.84
CA ARG A 6 -18.90 19.84 3.87
C ARG A 6 -20.29 19.95 3.27
N GLN A 7 -21.27 19.37 3.98
CA GLN A 7 -22.70 19.52 3.68
C GLN A 7 -23.11 19.05 2.27
N VAL A 8 -22.31 18.18 1.63
CA VAL A 8 -22.59 17.70 0.27
C VAL A 8 -23.94 16.99 0.17
N HIS A 9 -24.33 16.25 1.21
CA HIS A 9 -25.62 15.56 1.34
C HIS A 9 -26.83 16.52 1.39
N MET A 10 -26.63 17.80 1.73
CA MET A 10 -27.70 18.81 1.68
C MET A 10 -27.84 19.44 0.29
N LYS A 11 -26.81 19.32 -0.55
CA LYS A 11 -26.75 19.95 -1.88
C LYS A 11 -27.02 18.96 -3.01
N ILE A 12 -26.75 17.67 -2.81
CA ILE A 12 -26.93 16.60 -3.79
C ILE A 12 -28.20 15.82 -3.48
N ARG A 13 -29.06 15.66 -4.48
CA ARG A 13 -30.28 14.84 -4.44
C ARG A 13 -30.14 13.63 -5.34
N SER A 14 -30.89 12.58 -5.04
CA SER A 14 -31.00 11.41 -5.92
C SER A 14 -31.48 11.86 -7.31
N GLY A 15 -30.72 11.51 -8.34
CA GLY A 15 -31.00 11.89 -9.73
C GLY A 15 -30.18 13.07 -10.25
N ASP A 16 -29.45 13.80 -9.40
CA ASP A 16 -28.56 14.87 -9.86
C ASP A 16 -27.42 14.34 -10.73
N ARG A 17 -27.07 15.09 -11.78
CA ARG A 17 -25.84 14.86 -12.56
C ARG A 17 -24.66 15.46 -11.81
N LEU A 18 -23.60 14.69 -11.61
CA LEU A 18 -22.41 15.13 -10.86
C LEU A 18 -21.15 15.00 -11.70
N ILE A 19 -20.35 16.06 -11.74
CA ILE A 19 -18.96 16.00 -12.19
C ILE A 19 -18.08 16.08 -10.96
N VAL A 20 -17.16 15.13 -10.80
CA VAL A 20 -16.21 15.06 -9.68
C VAL A 20 -14.81 15.26 -10.24
N ASP A 21 -14.25 16.45 -10.04
CA ASP A 21 -12.87 16.79 -10.39
C ASP A 21 -11.95 16.52 -9.19
N GLY A 22 -11.30 15.36 -9.22
CA GLY A 22 -10.38 14.93 -8.18
C GLY A 22 -9.05 15.68 -8.14
N GLU A 23 -8.64 16.32 -9.25
CA GLU A 23 -7.38 17.07 -9.31
C GLU A 23 -7.55 18.45 -8.68
N LYS A 24 -8.68 19.10 -8.96
CA LYS A 24 -9.00 20.43 -8.38
C LYS A 24 -9.73 20.35 -7.05
N GLY A 25 -10.18 19.16 -6.63
CA GLY A 25 -10.95 18.98 -5.42
C GLY A 25 -12.36 19.57 -5.49
N GLN A 26 -13.00 19.56 -6.67
CA GLN A 26 -14.29 20.23 -6.92
C GLN A 26 -15.39 19.23 -7.31
N ILE A 27 -16.64 19.55 -6.94
CA ILE A 27 -17.84 18.83 -7.37
C ILE A 27 -18.80 19.83 -8.01
N THR A 28 -19.16 19.60 -9.28
CA THR A 28 -20.18 20.37 -9.98
C THR A 28 -21.49 19.59 -9.98
N ILE A 29 -22.57 20.21 -9.48
CA ILE A 29 -23.90 19.64 -9.36
C ILE A 29 -24.78 20.19 -10.48
N ASN A 30 -25.45 19.31 -11.22
CA ASN A 30 -26.28 19.64 -12.38
C ASN A 30 -25.59 20.61 -13.35
N PRO A 31 -24.41 20.22 -13.89
CA PRO A 31 -23.69 21.03 -14.87
C PRO A 31 -24.57 21.29 -16.10
N PRO A 32 -24.39 22.44 -16.78
CA PRO A 32 -25.00 22.70 -18.08
C PRO A 32 -24.77 21.55 -19.06
N GLU A 33 -25.73 21.32 -19.97
CA GLU A 33 -25.70 20.16 -20.88
C GLU A 33 -24.43 20.12 -21.76
N ASP A 34 -23.94 21.28 -22.18
CA ASP A 34 -22.71 21.42 -22.96
C ASP A 34 -21.47 20.99 -22.15
N GLU A 35 -21.38 21.44 -20.88
CA GLU A 35 -20.30 21.05 -19.96
C GLU A 35 -20.38 19.55 -19.64
N TRP A 36 -21.59 19.02 -19.40
CA TRP A 36 -21.82 17.59 -19.17
C TRP A 36 -21.37 16.75 -20.36
N ASN A 37 -21.76 17.12 -21.58
CA ASN A 37 -21.40 16.37 -22.78
C ASN A 37 -19.90 16.48 -23.08
N GLN A 38 -19.30 17.65 -22.88
CA GLN A 38 -17.86 17.85 -23.03
C GLN A 38 -17.08 17.01 -22.02
N ILE A 39 -17.47 17.02 -20.74
CA ILE A 39 -16.84 16.24 -19.68
C ILE A 39 -17.11 14.74 -19.85
N ARG A 40 -18.27 14.33 -20.36
CA ARG A 40 -18.57 12.92 -20.66
C ARG A 40 -17.70 12.41 -21.80
N LYS A 41 -17.49 13.22 -22.85
CA LYS A 41 -16.58 12.89 -23.96
C LYS A 41 -15.13 12.87 -23.50
N LYS A 42 -14.68 13.93 -22.80
CA LYS A 42 -13.37 13.95 -22.12
C LYS A 42 -13.23 12.81 -21.13
N GLY A 43 -14.28 12.42 -20.43
CA GLY A 43 -14.30 11.35 -19.43
C GLY A 43 -14.13 9.97 -20.05
N ALA A 44 -14.67 9.76 -21.25
CA ALA A 44 -14.39 8.57 -22.05
C ALA A 44 -12.91 8.55 -22.50
N GLU A 45 -12.39 9.69 -22.97
CA GLU A 45 -10.96 9.86 -23.32
C GLU A 45 -10.04 9.73 -22.09
N LEU A 46 -10.46 10.25 -20.93
CA LEU A 46 -9.76 10.22 -19.64
C LEU A 46 -9.83 8.86 -18.94
N LYS A 47 -10.80 7.99 -19.26
CA LYS A 47 -10.74 6.58 -18.87
C LYS A 47 -9.70 5.82 -19.68
N GLU A 48 -9.50 6.23 -20.94
CA GLU A 48 -8.46 5.68 -21.79
C GLU A 48 -7.07 6.26 -21.49
N LEU A 49 -6.95 7.50 -21.02
CA LEU A 49 -5.66 8.17 -20.76
C LEU A 49 -4.76 7.43 -19.75
N PRO A 50 -5.22 7.05 -18.54
CA PRO A 50 -4.41 6.26 -17.60
C PRO A 50 -4.03 4.90 -18.19
N ILE A 51 -4.95 4.24 -18.90
CA ILE A 51 -4.69 2.94 -19.53
C ILE A 51 -3.69 3.07 -20.68
N THR A 52 -3.78 4.12 -21.48
CA THR A 52 -2.88 4.38 -22.62
C THR A 52 -1.51 4.87 -22.18
N GLN A 53 -1.43 5.66 -21.10
CA GLN A 53 -0.16 6.00 -20.44
C GLN A 53 0.49 4.73 -19.88
N LEU A 54 -0.27 3.86 -19.21
CA LEU A 54 0.23 2.58 -18.71
C LEU A 54 0.71 1.64 -19.84
N LYS A 55 0.12 1.69 -21.03
CA LYS A 55 0.60 0.96 -22.21
C LYS A 55 1.92 1.50 -22.77
N LYS A 56 2.30 2.72 -22.42
CA LYS A 56 3.54 3.39 -22.83
C LYS A 56 4.57 3.43 -21.71
N LEU A 57 4.44 2.57 -20.71
CA LEU A 57 5.42 2.48 -19.64
C LEU A 57 6.81 2.16 -20.21
N PRO A 58 7.88 2.75 -19.64
CA PRO A 58 9.24 2.37 -19.98
C PRO A 58 9.52 0.93 -19.56
N ASP A 59 10.74 0.46 -19.81
CA ASP A 59 11.21 -0.82 -19.29
C ASP A 59 11.31 -0.79 -17.76
N PHE A 60 10.94 -1.90 -17.12
CA PHE A 60 11.04 -2.08 -15.67
C PHE A 60 12.06 -3.18 -15.35
N PRO A 61 12.85 -3.03 -14.26
CA PRO A 61 12.83 -1.90 -13.31
C PRO A 61 13.43 -0.60 -13.92
N PRO A 62 12.92 0.59 -13.53
CA PRO A 62 13.51 1.85 -13.95
C PRO A 62 14.93 2.00 -13.37
N LYS A 63 15.79 2.70 -14.10
CA LYS A 63 17.19 2.91 -13.72
C LYS A 63 17.45 4.37 -13.42
N THR A 64 18.26 4.62 -12.41
CA THR A 64 18.79 5.95 -12.12
C THR A 64 19.70 6.46 -13.25
N LYS A 65 20.07 7.74 -13.23
CA LYS A 65 20.99 8.33 -14.21
C LYS A 65 22.37 7.64 -14.18
N ASP A 66 22.81 7.20 -13.01
CA ASP A 66 24.00 6.37 -12.76
C ASP A 66 23.74 4.85 -12.92
N ARG A 67 22.62 4.46 -13.55
CA ARG A 67 22.25 3.10 -13.99
C ARG A 67 21.96 2.09 -12.88
N VAL A 68 21.64 2.54 -11.68
CA VAL A 68 21.18 1.67 -10.59
C VAL A 68 19.70 1.35 -10.79
N GLU A 69 19.36 0.07 -10.78
CA GLU A 69 17.98 -0.41 -10.89
C GLU A 69 17.22 -0.17 -9.57
N ILE A 70 16.03 0.42 -9.66
CA ILE A 70 15.13 0.65 -8.52
C ILE A 70 13.91 -0.25 -8.68
N ASN A 71 13.66 -1.12 -7.69
CA ASN A 71 12.50 -2.00 -7.74
C ASN A 71 11.21 -1.20 -7.54
N VAL A 72 10.39 -1.14 -8.58
CA VAL A 72 9.09 -0.47 -8.56
C VAL A 72 8.01 -1.48 -8.91
N VAL A 73 7.01 -1.59 -8.04
CA VAL A 73 5.89 -2.53 -8.16
C VAL A 73 4.55 -1.83 -7.90
N ALA A 74 3.45 -2.52 -8.18
CA ALA A 74 2.12 -1.96 -8.07
C ALA A 74 1.41 -2.31 -6.74
N ASN A 75 0.58 -1.38 -6.27
CA ASN A 75 -0.46 -1.60 -5.26
C ASN A 75 -1.79 -1.87 -5.97
N ILE A 76 -2.38 -3.03 -5.72
CA ILE A 76 -3.63 -3.47 -6.35
C ILE A 76 -4.70 -3.71 -5.28
N ASN A 77 -5.90 -3.20 -5.53
CA ASN A 77 -7.04 -3.34 -4.64
C ASN A 77 -8.11 -4.30 -5.17
N ILE A 78 -8.29 -4.37 -6.49
CA ILE A 78 -9.32 -5.18 -7.14
C ILE A 78 -8.71 -5.69 -8.46
N PRO A 79 -8.82 -6.99 -8.78
CA PRO A 79 -8.44 -7.51 -10.08
C PRO A 79 -9.18 -6.78 -11.21
N GLY A 80 -8.48 -6.46 -12.30
CA GLY A 80 -9.07 -5.73 -13.41
C GLY A 80 -8.21 -5.70 -14.68
N PRO A 81 -8.55 -4.80 -15.62
CA PRO A 81 -7.84 -4.70 -16.90
C PRO A 81 -6.37 -4.28 -16.76
N ILE A 82 -6.04 -3.54 -15.69
CA ILE A 82 -4.70 -3.00 -15.45
C ILE A 82 -3.70 -4.13 -15.18
N ASP A 83 -4.12 -5.22 -14.54
CA ASP A 83 -3.26 -6.35 -14.22
C ASP A 83 -2.58 -6.95 -15.46
N LYS A 84 -3.26 -6.92 -16.62
CA LYS A 84 -2.71 -7.43 -17.89
C LYS A 84 -1.65 -6.52 -18.48
N ILE A 85 -1.71 -5.23 -18.16
CA ILE A 85 -0.74 -4.24 -18.61
C ILE A 85 0.50 -4.37 -17.74
N LEU A 86 0.32 -4.41 -16.41
CA LEU A 86 1.41 -4.56 -15.45
C LEU A 86 2.22 -5.84 -15.70
N SER A 87 1.55 -6.99 -15.90
CA SER A 87 2.27 -8.24 -16.17
C SER A 87 3.05 -8.22 -17.48
N LYS A 88 2.56 -7.54 -18.53
CA LYS A 88 3.30 -7.35 -19.78
C LYS A 88 4.57 -6.50 -19.63
N HIS A 89 4.57 -5.55 -18.70
CA HIS A 89 5.74 -4.74 -18.35
C HIS A 89 6.61 -5.39 -17.27
N ASN A 90 6.36 -6.65 -16.89
CA ASN A 90 7.08 -7.36 -15.83
C ASN A 90 7.01 -6.65 -14.46
N ILE A 91 5.92 -5.94 -14.18
CA ILE A 91 5.72 -5.22 -12.92
C ILE A 91 4.97 -6.13 -11.94
N GLY A 92 5.61 -6.47 -10.81
CA GLY A 92 5.01 -7.23 -9.72
C GLY A 92 3.99 -6.43 -8.90
N VAL A 93 3.47 -7.07 -7.85
CA VAL A 93 2.52 -6.47 -6.90
C VAL A 93 3.11 -6.51 -5.50
N GLY A 94 3.55 -5.35 -5.00
CA GLY A 94 4.10 -5.22 -3.64
C GLY A 94 3.04 -5.06 -2.54
N LEU A 95 1.79 -4.82 -2.93
CA LEU A 95 0.64 -4.88 -2.03
C LEU A 95 -0.64 -5.25 -2.78
N TYR A 96 -1.18 -6.42 -2.49
CA TYR A 96 -2.52 -6.82 -2.88
C TYR A 96 -3.45 -6.75 -1.66
N ARG A 97 -4.38 -5.81 -1.68
CA ARG A 97 -5.38 -5.60 -0.64
C ARG A 97 -6.53 -6.59 -0.81
N THR A 98 -6.87 -7.33 0.26
CA THR A 98 -7.84 -8.42 0.19
C THR A 98 -9.24 -8.02 0.66
N GLU A 99 -9.40 -6.84 1.25
CA GLU A 99 -10.63 -6.36 1.88
C GLU A 99 -11.81 -6.30 0.89
N PHE A 100 -11.54 -6.10 -0.41
CA PHE A 100 -12.57 -6.04 -1.43
C PHE A 100 -13.41 -7.32 -1.51
N LEU A 101 -12.84 -8.48 -1.16
CA LEU A 101 -13.54 -9.76 -1.18
C LEU A 101 -14.73 -9.75 -0.21
N TYR A 102 -14.55 -9.17 0.97
CA TYR A 102 -15.63 -8.97 1.92
C TYR A 102 -16.59 -7.88 1.45
N LEU A 103 -16.04 -6.73 1.01
CA LEU A 103 -16.85 -5.54 0.67
C LEU A 103 -17.80 -5.77 -0.51
N GLN A 104 -17.45 -6.66 -1.46
CA GLN A 104 -18.30 -7.00 -2.59
C GLN A 104 -19.45 -7.95 -2.22
N GLN A 105 -19.18 -8.93 -1.35
CA GLN A 105 -20.13 -9.99 -1.00
C GLN A 105 -20.97 -9.66 0.25
N GLY A 106 -20.49 -8.76 1.10
CA GLY A 106 -21.09 -8.47 2.41
C GLY A 106 -20.91 -9.61 3.42
N HIS A 107 -20.06 -10.59 3.14
CA HIS A 107 -19.68 -11.68 4.05
C HIS A 107 -18.23 -12.10 3.82
N PHE A 108 -17.65 -12.85 4.75
CA PHE A 108 -16.33 -13.43 4.52
C PHE A 108 -16.42 -14.54 3.47
N PRO A 109 -15.58 -14.52 2.43
CA PRO A 109 -15.50 -15.60 1.45
C PRO A 109 -14.93 -16.88 2.07
N SER A 110 -15.36 -18.01 1.54
CA SER A 110 -14.81 -19.33 1.88
C SER A 110 -13.34 -19.49 1.44
N GLU A 111 -12.66 -20.52 1.94
CA GLU A 111 -11.29 -20.86 1.51
C GLU A 111 -11.21 -21.06 -0.01
N ASP A 112 -12.20 -21.72 -0.62
CA ASP A 112 -12.18 -22.01 -2.06
C ASP A 112 -12.40 -20.75 -2.90
N GLU A 113 -13.35 -19.88 -2.52
CA GLU A 113 -13.58 -18.60 -3.22
C GLU A 113 -12.35 -17.69 -3.16
N GLN A 114 -11.66 -17.67 -2.00
CA GLN A 114 -10.41 -16.94 -1.85
C GLN A 114 -9.29 -17.55 -2.70
N PHE A 115 -9.17 -18.88 -2.70
CA PHE A 115 -8.16 -19.60 -3.47
C PHE A 115 -8.28 -19.30 -4.96
N GLU A 116 -9.48 -19.35 -5.54
CA GLU A 116 -9.70 -19.07 -6.97
C GLU A 116 -9.23 -17.66 -7.35
N VAL A 117 -9.53 -16.67 -6.52
CA VAL A 117 -9.07 -15.29 -6.74
C VAL A 117 -7.56 -15.21 -6.64
N TYR A 118 -6.96 -15.73 -5.57
CA TYR A 118 -5.51 -15.64 -5.36
C TYR A 118 -4.73 -16.41 -6.42
N ASP A 119 -5.19 -17.60 -6.83
CA ASP A 119 -4.56 -18.42 -7.88
C ASP A 119 -4.61 -17.71 -9.24
N SER A 120 -5.76 -17.12 -9.58
CA SER A 120 -5.93 -16.37 -10.81
C SER A 120 -4.97 -15.18 -10.89
N VAL A 121 -4.86 -14.39 -9.81
CA VAL A 121 -3.94 -13.23 -9.77
C VAL A 121 -2.49 -13.71 -9.78
N ALA A 122 -2.14 -14.74 -9.01
CA ALA A 122 -0.78 -15.28 -8.97
C ALA A 122 -0.33 -15.81 -10.34
N LYS A 123 -1.21 -16.50 -11.06
CA LYS A 123 -0.97 -16.97 -12.43
C LYS A 123 -0.73 -15.80 -13.40
N GLN A 124 -1.46 -14.70 -13.24
CA GLN A 124 -1.36 -13.56 -14.13
C GLN A 124 -0.05 -12.79 -13.99
N TYR A 125 0.49 -12.70 -12.76
CA TYR A 125 1.73 -11.97 -12.48
C TYR A 125 2.99 -12.82 -12.58
N TYR A 126 2.88 -14.16 -12.63
CA TYR A 126 4.04 -15.05 -12.72
C TYR A 126 4.96 -14.70 -13.93
N PRO A 127 6.29 -14.58 -13.75
CA PRO A 127 7.06 -14.95 -12.56
C PRO A 127 7.23 -13.83 -11.51
N GLN A 128 6.64 -12.66 -11.72
CA GLN A 128 6.75 -11.52 -10.80
C GLN A 128 6.02 -11.77 -9.49
N GLU A 129 6.50 -11.12 -8.43
CA GLU A 129 5.97 -11.30 -7.09
C GLU A 129 4.55 -10.78 -6.91
N LEU A 130 3.83 -11.41 -5.98
CA LEU A 130 2.51 -11.03 -5.52
C LEU A 130 2.49 -11.06 -3.98
N VAL A 131 2.57 -9.89 -3.36
CA VAL A 131 2.51 -9.74 -1.91
C VAL A 131 1.05 -9.58 -1.48
N ILE A 132 0.46 -10.65 -0.92
CA ILE A 132 -0.93 -10.66 -0.47
C ILE A 132 -0.98 -10.25 0.99
N ARG A 133 -1.68 -9.14 1.27
CA ARG A 133 -1.95 -8.70 2.64
C ARG A 133 -3.18 -9.42 3.18
N THR A 134 -3.07 -10.02 4.36
CA THR A 134 -4.25 -10.60 5.04
C THR A 134 -5.24 -9.49 5.41
N PHE A 135 -6.48 -9.83 5.73
CA PHE A 135 -7.53 -8.83 5.94
C PHE A 135 -7.13 -7.75 6.96
N ASP A 136 -7.19 -6.49 6.55
CA ASP A 136 -7.13 -5.30 7.40
C ASP A 136 -8.50 -4.63 7.46
N LEU A 137 -9.44 -5.34 8.10
CA LEU A 137 -10.79 -4.87 8.35
C LEU A 137 -10.96 -4.48 9.82
N GLY A 138 -11.86 -3.53 10.08
CA GLY A 138 -12.28 -3.14 11.42
C GLY A 138 -13.29 -4.10 12.04
N SER A 139 -13.54 -3.93 13.34
CA SER A 139 -14.47 -4.73 14.14
C SER A 139 -15.89 -4.77 13.57
N ASP A 140 -16.32 -3.68 12.94
CA ASP A 140 -17.61 -3.51 12.29
C ASP A 140 -17.89 -4.55 11.18
N LYS A 141 -16.84 -5.14 10.59
CA LYS A 141 -16.99 -6.17 9.56
C LYS A 141 -16.95 -7.60 10.11
N PHE A 142 -16.26 -7.81 11.23
CA PHE A 142 -16.17 -9.12 11.87
C PHE A 142 -17.39 -9.45 12.73
N LEU A 143 -18.01 -8.43 13.33
CA LEU A 143 -19.21 -8.57 14.16
C LEU A 143 -20.45 -8.27 13.31
N LYS A 144 -21.03 -9.30 12.69
CA LYS A 144 -22.34 -9.18 12.01
C LYS A 144 -23.53 -9.11 12.97
N ASP A 145 -23.29 -9.23 14.27
CA ASP A 145 -24.35 -9.16 15.27
C ASP A 145 -24.79 -7.72 15.52
N GLN A 146 -26.09 -7.52 15.75
CA GLN A 146 -26.68 -6.25 16.17
C GLN A 146 -26.11 -5.71 17.50
N ASN A 147 -25.30 -6.52 18.20
CA ASN A 147 -24.55 -6.17 19.41
C ASN A 147 -23.06 -5.88 19.15
N ALA A 148 -22.66 -5.66 17.89
CA ALA A 148 -21.32 -5.15 17.59
C ALA A 148 -21.09 -3.88 18.41
N VAL A 149 -20.24 -3.97 19.44
CA VAL A 149 -19.89 -2.81 20.26
C VAL A 149 -19.20 -1.83 19.33
N GLN A 150 -19.89 -0.73 19.02
CA GLN A 150 -19.30 0.34 18.24
C GLN A 150 -18.09 0.87 19.02
N GLU A 151 -16.89 0.65 18.49
CA GLU A 151 -15.69 1.12 19.13
C GLU A 151 -15.63 2.65 19.06
N ASN A 152 -15.30 3.30 20.19
CA ASN A 152 -15.14 4.75 20.23
C ASN A 152 -14.02 5.22 19.29
N ASN A 153 -12.99 4.40 19.09
CA ASN A 153 -11.82 4.71 18.25
C ASN A 153 -11.48 3.51 17.35
N PRO A 154 -12.20 3.29 16.23
CA PRO A 154 -12.00 2.12 15.38
C PRO A 154 -10.57 1.98 14.84
N ALA A 155 -9.90 3.10 14.56
CA ALA A 155 -8.50 3.10 14.14
C ALA A 155 -7.55 2.52 15.20
N LEU A 156 -7.85 2.70 16.50
CA LEU A 156 -7.06 2.16 17.61
C LEU A 156 -7.61 0.81 18.13
N GLY A 157 -8.64 0.29 17.47
CA GLY A 157 -9.49 -0.78 17.96
C GLY A 157 -9.12 -2.18 17.49
N TRP A 158 -10.13 -3.04 17.45
CA TRP A 158 -10.05 -4.44 17.04
C TRP A 158 -10.07 -4.55 15.51
N ARG A 159 -8.90 -4.29 14.89
CA ARG A 159 -8.68 -4.34 13.44
C ARG A 159 -7.47 -5.18 13.02
N GLY A 160 -7.34 -5.44 11.73
CA GLY A 160 -6.16 -6.09 11.16
C GLY A 160 -5.86 -7.46 11.74
N ILE A 161 -4.60 -7.69 12.10
CA ILE A 161 -4.18 -8.98 12.67
C ILE A 161 -4.87 -9.30 14.00
N ARG A 162 -5.24 -8.31 14.81
CA ARG A 162 -5.96 -8.53 16.09
C ARG A 162 -7.35 -9.12 15.84
N ALA A 163 -8.07 -8.56 14.88
CA ALA A 163 -9.38 -9.05 14.46
C ALA A 163 -9.25 -10.45 13.86
N SER A 164 -8.23 -10.68 13.03
CA SER A 164 -7.93 -11.98 12.44
C SER A 164 -7.61 -13.05 13.50
N LEU A 165 -6.75 -12.74 14.49
CA LEU A 165 -6.40 -13.65 15.58
C LEU A 165 -7.55 -13.89 16.57
N GLY A 166 -8.46 -12.91 16.70
CA GLY A 166 -9.70 -13.05 17.47
C GLY A 166 -10.77 -13.88 16.74
N ASN A 167 -10.64 -14.06 15.42
CA ASN A 167 -11.50 -14.91 14.60
C ASN A 167 -10.70 -16.01 13.87
N PRO A 168 -10.20 -17.03 14.60
CA PRO A 168 -9.24 -17.99 14.05
C PRO A 168 -9.71 -18.73 12.78
N ARG A 169 -11.02 -18.95 12.63
CA ARG A 169 -11.59 -19.61 11.44
C ARG A 169 -11.38 -18.76 10.18
N ILE A 170 -11.72 -17.48 10.22
CA ILE A 170 -11.57 -16.56 9.08
C ILE A 170 -10.10 -16.44 8.70
N PHE A 171 -9.23 -16.28 9.69
CA PHE A 171 -7.79 -16.19 9.44
C PHE A 171 -7.23 -17.49 8.86
N ARG A 172 -7.62 -18.64 9.41
CA ARG A 172 -7.20 -19.96 8.89
C ARG A 172 -7.65 -20.15 7.45
N ASP A 173 -8.91 -19.87 7.13
CA ASP A 173 -9.46 -20.06 5.78
C ASP A 173 -8.73 -19.16 4.77
N GLN A 174 -8.43 -17.90 5.12
CA GLN A 174 -7.62 -17.01 4.28
C GLN A 174 -6.18 -17.51 4.10
N ILE A 175 -5.50 -17.89 5.18
CA ILE A 175 -4.11 -18.38 5.09
C ILE A 175 -4.03 -19.66 4.26
N ARG A 176 -4.96 -20.60 4.44
CA ARG A 176 -5.00 -21.83 3.64
C ARG A 176 -5.22 -21.53 2.16
N ALA A 177 -6.11 -20.59 1.83
CA ALA A 177 -6.32 -20.15 0.46
C ALA A 177 -5.05 -19.55 -0.17
N ILE A 178 -4.34 -18.67 0.54
CA ILE A 178 -3.08 -18.07 0.07
C ILE A 178 -2.01 -19.16 -0.13
N LEU A 179 -1.87 -20.07 0.83
CA LEU A 179 -0.91 -21.18 0.75
C LEU A 179 -1.20 -22.07 -0.45
N ARG A 180 -2.45 -22.46 -0.68
CA ARG A 180 -2.86 -23.23 -1.86
C ARG A 180 -2.48 -22.55 -3.17
N ALA A 181 -2.73 -21.25 -3.28
CA ALA A 181 -2.39 -20.46 -4.48
C ALA A 181 -0.87 -20.29 -4.68
N SER A 182 -0.07 -20.47 -3.63
CA SER A 182 1.37 -20.20 -3.64
C SER A 182 2.24 -21.21 -4.40
N ASN A 183 1.67 -22.29 -4.95
CA ASN A 183 2.42 -23.38 -5.58
C ASN A 183 3.39 -22.92 -6.68
N ARG A 184 3.06 -21.82 -7.37
CA ARG A 184 3.92 -21.20 -8.41
C ARG A 184 5.17 -20.50 -7.86
N GLY A 185 5.25 -20.28 -6.55
CA GLY A 185 6.43 -19.73 -5.87
C GLY A 185 6.56 -18.20 -5.86
N ASN A 186 5.63 -17.47 -6.48
CA ASN A 186 5.69 -16.01 -6.57
C ASN A 186 4.80 -15.26 -5.55
N ILE A 187 4.08 -15.97 -4.69
CA ILE A 187 3.25 -15.35 -3.64
C ILE A 187 4.06 -15.12 -2.36
N LYS A 188 3.86 -13.98 -1.71
CA LYS A 188 4.31 -13.66 -0.34
C LYS A 188 3.13 -13.30 0.55
N ILE A 189 3.22 -13.57 1.85
CA ILE A 189 2.18 -13.19 2.84
C ILE A 189 2.63 -11.92 3.56
N LEU A 190 1.73 -10.94 3.69
CA LEU A 190 1.96 -9.72 4.46
C LEU A 190 0.92 -9.58 5.58
N LEU A 191 1.37 -9.42 6.82
CA LEU A 191 0.48 -9.28 7.98
C LEU A 191 0.34 -7.78 8.38
N PRO A 192 -0.88 -7.22 8.41
CA PRO A 192 -1.14 -5.84 8.82
C PRO A 192 -1.16 -5.68 10.35
N MET A 193 -0.99 -4.44 10.83
CA MET A 193 -1.26 -4.01 12.21
C MET A 193 -0.50 -4.76 13.30
N ILE A 194 0.65 -5.35 12.97
CA ILE A 194 1.54 -5.98 13.95
C ILE A 194 2.10 -4.90 14.87
N THR A 195 2.09 -5.17 16.17
CA THR A 195 2.55 -4.22 17.19
C THR A 195 3.63 -4.75 18.12
N ASP A 196 3.71 -6.06 18.31
CA ASP A 196 4.68 -6.71 19.17
C ASP A 196 5.04 -8.15 18.72
N LEU A 197 5.99 -8.77 19.45
CA LEU A 197 6.46 -10.13 19.19
C LEU A 197 5.41 -11.21 19.54
N PRO A 198 4.70 -11.17 20.69
CA PRO A 198 3.65 -12.14 21.00
C PRO A 198 2.58 -12.26 19.91
N GLU A 199 2.09 -11.14 19.39
CA GLU A 199 1.12 -11.08 18.30
C GLU A 199 1.66 -11.73 17.03
N LEU A 200 2.89 -11.36 16.63
CA LEU A 200 3.57 -11.96 15.49
C LEU A 200 3.76 -13.48 15.66
N ASN A 201 4.22 -13.93 16.82
CA ASN A 201 4.43 -15.36 17.10
C ASN A 201 3.12 -16.15 17.02
N ARG A 202 2.00 -15.57 17.49
CA ARG A 202 0.66 -16.20 17.37
C ARG A 202 0.26 -16.33 15.90
N ALA A 203 0.45 -15.28 15.10
CA ALA A 203 0.14 -15.30 13.67
C ALA A 203 0.99 -16.34 12.91
N LEU A 204 2.31 -16.32 13.10
CA LEU A 204 3.23 -17.31 12.53
C LEU A 204 2.86 -18.74 12.95
N GLY A 205 2.44 -18.94 14.20
CA GLY A 205 1.96 -20.23 14.68
C GLY A 205 0.71 -20.74 13.94
N GLN A 206 -0.26 -19.85 13.66
CA GLN A 206 -1.44 -20.21 12.86
C GLN A 206 -1.09 -20.52 11.40
N ILE A 207 -0.14 -19.80 10.81
CA ILE A 207 0.34 -20.08 9.45
C ILE A 207 1.00 -21.46 9.40
N LYS A 208 1.88 -21.77 10.36
CA LYS A 208 2.52 -23.09 10.47
C LYS A 208 1.50 -24.21 10.65
N ARG A 209 0.47 -24.01 11.48
CA ARG A 209 -0.63 -24.98 11.64
C ARG A 209 -1.35 -25.23 10.31
N SER A 210 -1.69 -24.17 9.58
CA SER A 210 -2.34 -24.26 8.27
C SER A 210 -1.50 -25.04 7.27
N MET A 211 -0.17 -24.84 7.25
CA MET A 211 0.76 -25.63 6.43
C MET A 211 0.73 -27.13 6.81
N VAL A 212 0.69 -27.46 8.11
CA VAL A 212 0.61 -28.86 8.57
C VAL A 212 -0.70 -29.51 8.13
N GLU A 213 -1.83 -28.79 8.25
CA GLU A 213 -3.13 -29.27 7.80
C GLU A 213 -3.16 -29.52 6.28
N LEU A 214 -2.61 -28.60 5.48
CA LEU A 214 -2.50 -28.78 4.03
C LEU A 214 -1.64 -29.99 3.65
N ARG A 215 -0.49 -30.19 4.32
CA ARG A 215 0.35 -31.39 4.11
C ARG A 215 -0.40 -32.68 4.45
N LYS A 216 -1.14 -32.71 5.57
CA LYS A 216 -1.95 -33.86 5.96
C LYS A 216 -3.01 -34.20 4.91
N ASN A 217 -3.59 -33.18 4.30
CA ASN A 217 -4.58 -33.32 3.22
C ASN A 217 -3.95 -33.51 1.83
N LYS A 218 -2.62 -33.62 1.73
CA LYS A 218 -1.86 -33.75 0.48
C LYS A 218 -2.13 -32.63 -0.54
N ILE A 219 -2.36 -31.42 -0.05
CA ILE A 219 -2.55 -30.24 -0.88
C ILE A 219 -1.20 -29.55 -1.06
N GLU A 220 -0.82 -29.27 -2.31
CA GLU A 220 0.44 -28.60 -2.66
C GLU A 220 0.43 -27.12 -2.26
N PHE A 221 1.60 -26.62 -1.83
CA PHE A 221 1.85 -25.22 -1.54
C PHE A 221 3.35 -24.94 -1.49
N ASN A 222 3.76 -23.68 -1.62
CA ASN A 222 5.15 -23.28 -1.40
C ASN A 222 5.49 -23.31 0.10
N SER A 223 6.21 -24.36 0.52
CA SER A 223 6.66 -24.51 1.91
C SER A 223 7.69 -23.47 2.37
N LYS A 224 8.30 -22.73 1.45
CA LYS A 224 9.26 -21.64 1.68
C LYS A 224 8.65 -20.26 1.42
N ILE A 225 7.32 -20.15 1.40
CA ILE A 225 6.64 -18.87 1.21
C ILE A 225 7.19 -17.83 2.18
N GLU A 226 7.52 -16.65 1.65
CA GLU A 226 8.01 -15.55 2.45
C GLU A 226 6.86 -14.90 3.21
N ILE A 227 7.08 -14.62 4.48
CA ILE A 227 6.13 -13.97 5.37
C ILE A 227 6.75 -12.66 5.83
N GLY A 228 6.10 -11.55 5.53
CA GLY A 228 6.47 -10.22 5.96
C GLY A 228 5.40 -9.61 6.86
N ILE A 229 5.74 -8.45 7.43
CA ILE A 229 4.81 -7.67 8.25
C ILE A 229 4.77 -6.23 7.75
N MET A 230 3.61 -5.59 7.94
CA MET A 230 3.51 -4.16 7.76
C MET A 230 4.11 -3.43 8.95
N ILE A 231 5.01 -2.50 8.68
CA ILE A 231 5.50 -1.53 9.67
C ILE A 231 4.67 -0.26 9.51
N GLU A 232 3.51 -0.28 10.16
CA GLU A 232 2.51 0.79 10.08
C GLU A 232 2.05 1.29 11.45
N VAL A 233 2.62 0.74 12.53
CA VAL A 233 2.39 1.19 13.91
C VAL A 233 3.74 1.61 14.51
N PRO A 234 3.82 2.72 15.27
CA PRO A 234 5.07 3.21 15.84
C PRO A 234 5.80 2.17 16.70
N SER A 235 5.05 1.35 17.45
CA SER A 235 5.65 0.28 18.27
C SER A 235 6.40 -0.75 17.41
N ALA A 236 5.88 -1.09 16.24
CA ALA A 236 6.54 -2.01 15.32
C ALA A 236 7.83 -1.40 14.73
N ALA A 237 7.81 -0.11 14.38
CA ALA A 237 9.01 0.58 13.92
C ALA A 237 10.08 0.69 15.02
N ILE A 238 9.69 0.92 16.28
CA ILE A 238 10.59 0.92 17.44
C ILE A 238 11.16 -0.49 17.69
N MET A 239 10.34 -1.53 17.53
CA MET A 239 10.72 -2.93 17.71
C MET A 239 11.29 -3.60 16.45
N ALA A 240 11.59 -2.83 15.39
CA ALA A 240 11.92 -3.36 14.07
C ALA A 240 13.08 -4.37 14.09
N ASP A 241 14.12 -4.14 14.89
CA ASP A 241 15.28 -5.06 15.01
C ASP A 241 14.85 -6.44 15.53
N MET A 242 13.97 -6.48 16.53
CA MET A 242 13.46 -7.73 17.08
C MET A 242 12.51 -8.44 16.11
N LEU A 243 11.64 -7.68 15.45
CA LEU A 243 10.67 -8.21 14.51
C LEU A 243 11.36 -8.76 13.24
N ALA A 244 12.42 -8.10 12.78
CA ALA A 244 13.15 -8.47 11.57
C ALA A 244 13.74 -9.88 11.67
N SER A 245 14.16 -10.30 12.87
CA SER A 245 14.67 -11.65 13.13
C SER A 245 13.65 -12.78 12.94
N LYS A 246 12.37 -12.47 12.73
CA LYS A 246 11.25 -13.43 12.67
C LYS A 246 10.52 -13.49 11.32
N VAL A 247 10.86 -12.59 10.39
CA VAL A 247 10.13 -12.41 9.13
C VAL A 247 11.11 -12.32 7.96
N ASN A 248 10.60 -12.37 6.73
CA ASN A 248 11.40 -12.35 5.52
C ASN A 248 11.56 -10.95 4.91
N PHE A 249 10.62 -10.04 5.19
CA PHE A 249 10.62 -8.68 4.68
C PHE A 249 9.70 -7.77 5.50
N PHE A 250 9.87 -6.46 5.34
CA PHE A 250 8.97 -5.44 5.85
C PHE A 250 8.27 -4.68 4.73
N SER A 251 7.07 -4.18 5.02
CA SER A 251 6.37 -3.23 4.16
C SER A 251 5.87 -2.04 4.98
N ILE A 252 6.41 -0.85 4.75
CA ILE A 252 6.04 0.36 5.47
C ILE A 252 4.70 0.87 4.95
N GLY A 253 3.68 0.81 5.81
CA GLY A 253 2.38 1.44 5.59
C GLY A 253 2.42 2.90 6.03
N SER A 254 2.99 3.78 5.19
CA SER A 254 3.30 5.15 5.60
C SER A 254 2.07 5.96 6.05
N ASN A 255 0.89 5.69 5.50
CA ASN A 255 -0.32 6.41 5.87
C ASN A 255 -0.74 6.12 7.33
N ASP A 256 -0.79 4.84 7.73
CA ASP A 256 -1.16 4.44 9.08
C ASP A 256 -0.02 4.75 10.07
N LEU A 257 1.25 4.61 9.63
CA LEU A 257 2.41 5.03 10.42
C LEU A 257 2.33 6.52 10.77
N THR A 258 2.05 7.38 9.77
CA THR A 258 1.88 8.82 9.98
C THR A 258 0.75 9.10 10.95
N GLN A 259 -0.41 8.48 10.75
CA GLN A 259 -1.60 8.66 11.58
C GLN A 259 -1.31 8.34 13.06
N TYR A 260 -0.71 7.19 13.35
CA TYR A 260 -0.46 6.79 14.74
C TYR A 260 0.74 7.51 15.36
N THR A 261 1.79 7.82 14.58
CA THR A 261 2.94 8.59 15.08
C THR A 261 2.53 10.01 15.49
N LEU A 262 1.65 10.64 14.71
CA LEU A 262 1.21 12.01 14.95
C LEU A 262 -0.10 12.12 15.73
N ALA A 263 -0.73 10.99 16.06
CA ALA A 263 -2.08 10.92 16.62
C ALA A 263 -3.10 11.76 15.82
N THR A 264 -3.02 11.70 14.49
CA THR A 264 -3.87 12.46 13.57
C THR A 264 -4.67 11.53 12.68
N ASP A 265 -5.97 11.46 12.92
CA ASP A 265 -6.89 10.77 12.03
C ASP A 265 -6.99 11.53 10.69
N ARG A 266 -6.56 10.87 9.60
CA ARG A 266 -6.56 11.46 8.25
C ARG A 266 -7.97 11.71 7.71
N ASP A 267 -8.97 10.99 8.22
CA ASP A 267 -10.37 11.17 7.82
C ASP A 267 -11.04 12.32 8.60
N ASN A 268 -10.39 12.81 9.67
CA ASN A 268 -10.87 13.94 10.44
C ASN A 268 -10.47 15.27 9.79
N GLN A 269 -11.46 15.95 9.20
CA GLN A 269 -11.26 17.24 8.51
C GLN A 269 -10.57 18.32 9.35
N LYS A 270 -10.71 18.30 10.68
CA LYS A 270 -10.06 19.29 11.56
C LYS A 270 -8.56 19.04 11.72
N LEU A 271 -8.10 17.82 11.42
CA LEU A 271 -6.72 17.36 11.62
C LEU A 271 -5.94 17.24 10.31
N ILE A 272 -6.57 17.45 9.15
CA ILE A 272 -5.91 17.33 7.83
C ILE A 272 -4.62 18.17 7.76
N GLY A 273 -4.60 19.37 8.34
CA GLY A 273 -3.40 20.21 8.35
C GLY A 273 -2.26 19.72 9.26
N LEU A 274 -2.53 18.75 10.14
CA LEU A 274 -1.55 18.14 11.05
C LEU A 274 -1.05 16.78 10.54
N PHE A 275 -1.83 16.12 9.68
CA PHE A 275 -1.42 14.88 9.04
C PHE A 275 -0.34 15.19 7.99
N ASN A 276 0.91 14.87 8.28
CA ASN A 276 2.02 15.11 7.35
C ASN A 276 3.09 14.04 7.43
N SER A 277 3.25 13.26 6.35
CA SER A 277 4.23 12.18 6.28
C SER A 277 5.68 12.65 6.18
N PHE A 278 5.92 13.95 5.95
CA PHE A 278 7.24 14.58 6.02
C PHE A 278 7.68 14.94 7.44
N HIS A 279 6.84 14.68 8.44
CA HIS A 279 7.19 14.99 9.82
C HIS A 279 8.47 14.24 10.25
N PRO A 280 9.47 14.91 10.86
CA PRO A 280 10.75 14.29 11.21
C PRO A 280 10.63 13.01 12.05
N SER A 281 9.63 12.91 12.94
CA SER A 281 9.39 11.68 13.70
C SER A 281 8.96 10.50 12.81
N VAL A 282 8.15 10.73 11.77
CA VAL A 282 7.73 9.70 10.81
C VAL A 282 8.94 9.27 9.98
N LEU A 283 9.72 10.22 9.46
CA LEU A 283 10.93 9.93 8.69
C LEU A 283 11.97 9.17 9.51
N SER A 284 12.13 9.51 10.80
CA SER A 284 12.99 8.78 11.73
C SER A 284 12.55 7.33 11.91
N LEU A 285 11.24 7.07 12.05
CA LEU A 285 10.72 5.71 12.15
C LEU A 285 10.93 4.91 10.85
N ILE A 286 10.79 5.56 9.68
CA ILE A 286 11.10 4.95 8.37
C ILE A 286 12.59 4.56 8.32
N LYS A 287 13.51 5.50 8.62
CA LYS A 287 14.96 5.24 8.61
C LYS A 287 15.36 4.14 9.58
N ASN A 288 14.80 4.14 10.79
CA ASN A 288 15.06 3.10 11.79
C ASN A 288 14.58 1.73 11.32
N THR A 289 13.42 1.67 10.66
CA THR A 289 12.88 0.45 10.07
C THR A 289 13.78 -0.12 8.98
N ILE A 290 14.25 0.73 8.06
CA ILE A 290 15.17 0.35 6.98
C ILE A 290 16.49 -0.17 7.58
N THR A 291 17.08 0.59 8.50
CA THR A 291 18.33 0.22 9.17
C THR A 291 18.23 -1.13 9.88
N ALA A 292 17.14 -1.35 10.62
CA ALA A 292 16.90 -2.61 11.32
C ALA A 292 16.71 -3.78 10.34
N ALA A 293 15.96 -3.61 9.26
CA ALA A 293 15.76 -4.65 8.26
C ALA A 293 17.07 -5.06 7.58
N HIS A 294 17.86 -4.08 7.13
CA HIS A 294 19.14 -4.33 6.47
C HIS A 294 20.15 -5.01 7.39
N LYS A 295 20.14 -4.72 8.70
CA LYS A 295 20.95 -5.44 9.70
C LYS A 295 20.63 -6.94 9.75
N HIS A 296 19.40 -7.34 9.43
CA HIS A 296 18.97 -8.74 9.36
C HIS A 296 18.91 -9.30 7.93
N ASN A 297 19.41 -8.55 6.94
CA ASN A 297 19.40 -8.91 5.52
C ASN A 297 17.98 -9.21 4.97
N ILE A 298 16.98 -8.47 5.44
CA ILE A 298 15.62 -8.54 4.90
C ILE A 298 15.29 -7.26 4.14
N ALA A 299 14.49 -7.39 3.07
CA ALA A 299 14.11 -6.26 2.23
C ALA A 299 13.00 -5.41 2.88
N VAL A 300 12.96 -4.12 2.53
CA VAL A 300 11.93 -3.18 2.95
C VAL A 300 11.26 -2.55 1.74
N THR A 301 9.94 -2.67 1.71
CA THR A 301 9.06 -2.00 0.74
C THR A 301 8.36 -0.80 1.40
N VAL A 302 8.02 0.24 0.66
CA VAL A 302 7.00 1.23 1.08
C VAL A 302 5.76 1.04 0.21
N CYS A 303 4.58 0.86 0.82
CA CYS A 303 3.32 0.62 0.09
C CYS A 303 2.21 1.66 0.35
N GLY A 304 2.54 2.77 1.03
CA GLY A 304 1.65 3.92 1.24
C GLY A 304 1.78 5.02 0.18
N GLU A 305 1.08 6.14 0.35
CA GLU A 305 1.05 7.25 -0.62
C GLU A 305 2.44 7.86 -0.85
N MET A 306 3.31 7.79 0.16
CA MET A 306 4.71 8.21 0.03
C MET A 306 5.47 7.44 -1.07
N ALA A 307 5.12 6.20 -1.40
CA ALA A 307 5.85 5.47 -2.43
C ALA A 307 5.66 6.07 -3.83
N GLY A 308 4.50 6.67 -4.08
CA GLY A 308 4.16 7.27 -5.39
C GLY A 308 4.11 8.80 -5.38
N THR A 309 4.53 9.45 -4.29
CA THR A 309 4.55 10.92 -4.20
C THR A 309 5.85 11.45 -4.80
N PRO A 310 5.81 12.37 -5.78
CA PRO A 310 7.01 12.88 -6.46
C PRO A 310 8.11 13.36 -5.52
N LEU A 311 7.73 14.14 -4.49
CA LEU A 311 8.67 14.73 -3.54
C LEU A 311 9.38 13.68 -2.67
N THR A 312 8.74 12.56 -2.37
CA THR A 312 9.28 11.52 -1.48
C THR A 312 10.13 10.48 -2.21
N ILE A 313 9.97 10.30 -3.53
CA ILE A 313 10.70 9.25 -4.27
C ILE A 313 12.22 9.38 -4.10
N PRO A 314 12.85 10.55 -4.34
CA PRO A 314 14.29 10.70 -4.11
C PRO A 314 14.68 10.44 -2.65
N LEU A 315 13.89 10.94 -1.70
CA LEU A 315 14.14 10.75 -0.27
C LEU A 315 14.12 9.26 0.12
N LEU A 316 13.12 8.50 -0.31
CA LEU A 316 12.99 7.08 0.04
C LEU A 316 14.13 6.26 -0.56
N ILE A 317 14.53 6.54 -1.80
CA ILE A 317 15.69 5.91 -2.44
C ILE A 317 16.98 6.27 -1.69
N GLY A 318 17.16 7.54 -1.35
CA GLY A 318 18.30 8.02 -0.57
C GLY A 318 18.39 7.43 0.85
N LEU A 319 17.25 7.17 1.48
CA LEU A 319 17.16 6.46 2.76
C LEU A 319 17.49 4.96 2.64
N GLY A 320 17.58 4.42 1.43
CA GLY A 320 17.93 3.03 1.16
C GLY A 320 16.73 2.08 1.09
N ILE A 321 15.57 2.53 0.64
CA ILE A 321 14.44 1.60 0.43
C ILE A 321 14.76 0.58 -0.67
N ASP A 322 14.38 -0.69 -0.48
CA ASP A 322 14.66 -1.75 -1.46
C ASP A 322 13.60 -1.82 -2.56
N GLN A 323 12.37 -1.39 -2.26
CA GLN A 323 11.24 -1.44 -3.18
C GLN A 323 10.19 -0.34 -2.93
N LEU A 324 9.65 0.22 -4.01
CA LEU A 324 8.53 1.16 -3.98
C LEU A 324 7.28 0.49 -4.56
N SER A 325 6.22 0.40 -3.76
CA SER A 325 4.93 -0.17 -4.17
C SER A 325 3.86 0.92 -4.20
N MET A 326 3.29 1.22 -5.37
CA MET A 326 2.46 2.41 -5.57
C MET A 326 1.25 2.19 -6.46
N ASN A 327 0.33 3.14 -6.48
CA ASN A 327 -0.79 3.11 -7.44
C ASN A 327 -0.23 3.07 -8.88
N PRO A 328 -0.74 2.19 -9.76
CA PRO A 328 -0.31 2.12 -11.15
C PRO A 328 -0.25 3.47 -11.87
N SER A 329 -1.16 4.40 -11.57
CA SER A 329 -1.18 5.73 -12.19
C SER A 329 0.08 6.56 -11.94
N GLN A 330 0.88 6.23 -10.91
CA GLN A 330 2.11 6.94 -10.58
C GLN A 330 3.36 6.33 -11.24
N LEU A 331 3.25 5.12 -11.82
CA LEU A 331 4.42 4.37 -12.33
C LEU A 331 5.23 5.17 -13.36
N ASN A 332 4.56 5.79 -14.33
CA ASN A 332 5.27 6.55 -15.37
C ASN A 332 6.05 7.73 -14.79
N ARG A 333 5.38 8.55 -13.97
CA ARG A 333 5.99 9.73 -13.33
C ARG A 333 7.12 9.33 -12.39
N THR A 334 6.97 8.23 -11.67
CA THR A 334 8.04 7.68 -10.82
C THR A 334 9.25 7.28 -11.64
N SER A 335 9.06 6.58 -12.76
CA SER A 335 10.17 6.18 -13.64
C SER A 335 10.90 7.39 -14.22
N GLU A 336 10.18 8.46 -14.60
CA GLU A 336 10.77 9.72 -15.06
C GLU A 336 11.63 10.40 -13.99
N ILE A 337 11.18 10.40 -12.72
CA ILE A 337 11.96 10.94 -11.59
C ILE A 337 13.20 10.09 -11.34
N ILE A 338 13.04 8.76 -11.31
CA ILE A 338 14.15 7.83 -11.08
C ILE A 338 15.22 8.03 -12.14
N ALA A 339 14.86 8.15 -13.42
CA ALA A 339 15.81 8.36 -14.52
C ALA A 339 16.65 9.64 -14.41
N LYS A 340 16.24 10.60 -13.57
CA LYS A 340 16.91 11.91 -13.41
C LYS A 340 17.81 12.01 -12.19
N ILE A 341 17.69 11.10 -11.23
CA ILE A 341 18.47 11.13 -9.99
C ILE A 341 19.75 10.29 -10.11
N GLU A 342 20.77 10.65 -9.35
CA GLU A 342 21.95 9.81 -9.09
C GLU A 342 21.91 9.32 -7.62
N ILE A 343 22.39 8.10 -7.35
CA ILE A 343 22.25 7.48 -6.02
C ILE A 343 22.96 8.29 -4.94
N GLU A 344 24.15 8.81 -5.23
CA GLU A 344 24.92 9.55 -4.24
C GLU A 344 24.27 10.90 -3.89
N GLU A 345 23.67 11.58 -4.88
CA GLU A 345 22.95 12.82 -4.67
C GLU A 345 21.73 12.64 -3.76
N VAL A 346 20.96 11.56 -3.97
CA VAL A 346 19.78 11.30 -3.14
C VAL A 346 20.13 10.81 -1.75
N ARG A 347 21.28 10.13 -1.56
CA ARG A 347 21.81 9.81 -0.22
C ARG A 347 22.16 11.08 0.55
N LEU A 348 22.86 12.02 -0.07
CA LEU A 348 23.17 13.32 0.54
C LEU A 348 21.90 14.10 0.87
N LEU A 349 20.91 14.11 -0.02
CA LEU A 349 19.59 14.67 0.25
C LEU A 349 18.95 14.03 1.49
N ALA A 350 18.94 12.71 1.58
CA ALA A 350 18.36 12.01 2.73
C ALA A 350 19.08 12.38 4.04
N ASP A 351 20.40 12.43 4.04
CA ASP A 351 21.17 12.83 5.22
C ASP A 351 20.94 14.29 5.64
N ASP A 352 20.74 15.20 4.69
CA ASP A 352 20.33 16.57 4.97
C ASP A 352 18.94 16.63 5.61
N ILE A 353 17.97 15.96 5.00
CA ILE A 353 16.58 15.92 5.47
C ILE A 353 16.50 15.36 6.90
N MET A 354 17.29 14.33 7.21
CA MET A 354 17.30 13.71 8.54
C MET A 354 17.88 14.62 9.65
N LYS A 355 18.53 15.74 9.31
CA LYS A 355 19.01 16.74 10.28
C LYS A 355 17.98 17.85 10.55
N LEU A 356 16.92 17.94 9.75
CA LEU A 356 15.90 18.98 9.87
C LEU A 356 14.91 18.65 11.00
N SER A 357 14.47 19.69 11.70
CA SER A 357 13.65 19.56 12.91
C SER A 357 12.17 19.87 12.70
N ASN A 358 11.76 20.36 11.52
CA ASN A 358 10.37 20.69 11.23
C ASN A 358 9.97 20.37 9.78
N VAL A 359 8.67 20.18 9.60
CA VAL A 359 8.03 19.81 8.32
C VAL A 359 8.31 20.82 7.21
N LYS A 360 8.26 22.13 7.50
CA LYS A 360 8.39 23.17 6.47
C LYS A 360 9.77 23.15 5.82
N ASP A 361 10.81 22.97 6.62
CA ASP A 361 12.18 22.89 6.11
C ASP A 361 12.39 21.62 5.28
N VAL A 362 11.80 20.50 5.72
CA VAL A 362 11.81 19.23 4.96
C VAL A 362 11.13 19.42 3.61
N GLU A 363 9.90 19.94 3.59
CA GLU A 363 9.15 20.20 2.36
C GLU A 363 9.88 21.15 1.42
N LYS A 364 10.45 22.23 1.96
CA LYS A 364 11.23 23.21 1.21
C LYS A 364 12.44 22.53 0.54
N ARG A 365 13.24 21.78 1.30
CA ARG A 365 14.44 21.12 0.80
C ARG A 365 14.13 20.07 -0.27
N LEU A 366 13.04 19.30 -0.09
CA LEU A 366 12.58 18.33 -1.09
C LEU A 366 12.08 19.04 -2.35
N THR A 367 11.36 20.16 -2.20
CA THR A 367 10.85 20.95 -3.32
C THR A 367 12.00 21.55 -4.13
N GLU A 368 13.00 22.15 -3.47
CA GLU A 368 14.19 22.70 -4.11
C GLU A 368 14.95 21.62 -4.92
N PHE A 369 15.12 20.43 -4.34
CA PHE A 369 15.74 19.29 -5.05
C PHE A 369 14.91 18.84 -6.26
N ASN A 370 13.60 18.72 -6.11
CA ASN A 370 12.75 18.29 -7.23
C ASN A 370 12.71 19.34 -8.36
N LEU A 371 12.76 20.63 -8.03
CA LEU A 371 12.86 21.71 -9.01
C LEU A 371 14.20 21.65 -9.77
N SER A 372 15.31 21.31 -9.11
CA SER A 372 16.60 21.15 -9.80
C SER A 372 16.61 19.99 -10.80
N LEU A 373 15.80 18.94 -10.58
CA LEU A 373 15.63 17.85 -11.56
C LEU A 373 14.88 18.29 -12.83
N ILE A 374 14.07 19.34 -12.74
CA ILE A 374 13.33 19.90 -13.88
C ILE A 374 14.18 20.94 -14.61
N ALA A 375 14.91 21.78 -13.88
CA ALA A 375 15.73 22.84 -14.45
C ALA A 375 17.02 22.36 -15.13
N GLY A 376 17.38 21.08 -14.96
CA GLY A 376 18.53 20.44 -15.61
C GLY A 376 18.25 19.85 -17.00
N GLU A 377 17.04 20.01 -17.53
CA GLU A 377 16.69 19.81 -18.96
C GLU A 377 17.06 21.04 -19.79
#